data_AF-A0A504JE06-F1
#
_entry.id   AF-A0A504JE06-F1
#
_cell.length_a   1.000
_cell.length_b   1.000
_cell.length_c   1.000
_cell.angle_alpha   90.00
_cell.angle_beta   90.00
_cell.angle_gamma   90.00
#
_symmetry.space_group_name_H-M   'P 1'
#
loop_
_entity.id
_entity.type
_entity.pdbx_description
1 polymer ?
#
loop_
_entity_poly.entity_id
_entity_poly.type
_entity_poly.pdbx_seq_one_letter_code
_entity_poly.pdbx_strand_id
1 'polypeptide(L)'
;MKSYTFNIFLILLHVALYCNAQNKATDTITNTAAINPFQSMIEESKNYLKNRDLDGDKIYDKILFQYSGGGHCCYTMTLYLSSLDRMITYPFEMDGGYLFGVDGSNPEHFYIDDYDDDGLPEIFMEISTYNGEKYPLNKKWIKKYGFKTHYILFDFLEGKIVIKDYKQ
;
A
#
# COMPACT_ATOMS: atom_id res chain seq x y z
N MET A 1 27.04 59.37 42.61
CA MET A 1 27.63 59.19 41.25
C MET A 1 27.75 57.70 41.01
N LYS A 2 27.39 57.07 39.89
CA LYS A 2 26.63 57.38 38.67
C LYS A 2 26.21 55.99 38.14
N SER A 3 25.08 55.94 37.46
CA SER A 3 24.40 54.75 36.91
C SER A 3 25.27 53.77 36.13
N TYR A 4 25.08 52.48 36.35
CA TYR A 4 25.46 51.39 35.43
C TYR A 4 24.36 50.32 35.39
N THR A 5 23.13 50.70 35.03
CA THR A 5 22.01 49.77 34.82
C THR A 5 21.36 49.95 33.44
N PHE A 6 22.10 50.43 32.44
CA PHE A 6 21.53 50.78 31.14
C PHE A 6 22.36 50.36 29.93
N ASN A 7 23.00 49.18 29.96
CA ASN A 7 23.73 48.68 28.77
C ASN A 7 23.70 47.17 28.50
N ILE A 8 22.95 46.36 29.25
CA ILE A 8 22.84 44.91 28.96
C ILE A 8 21.57 44.57 28.16
N PHE A 9 20.53 45.41 28.22
CA PHE A 9 19.27 45.14 27.52
C PHE A 9 19.30 45.46 26.01
N LEU A 10 20.30 46.21 25.52
CA LEU A 10 20.36 46.62 24.11
C LEU A 10 21.15 45.62 23.21
N ILE A 11 21.98 44.77 23.80
CA ILE A 11 22.78 43.78 23.04
C ILE A 11 21.97 42.49 22.79
N LEU A 12 21.08 42.11 23.72
CA LEU A 12 20.20 40.95 23.54
C LEU A 12 19.08 41.18 22.51
N LEU A 13 18.69 42.42 22.25
CA LEU A 13 17.68 42.73 21.22
C LEU A 13 18.25 42.66 19.78
N HIS A 14 19.57 42.80 19.60
CA HIS A 14 20.19 42.73 18.27
C HIS A 14 20.52 41.29 17.83
N VAL A 15 20.70 40.35 18.76
CA VAL A 15 20.92 38.92 18.42
C VAL A 15 19.61 38.22 18.03
N ALA A 16 18.47 38.65 18.61
CA ALA A 16 17.16 38.09 18.26
C ALA A 16 16.64 38.54 16.88
N LEU A 17 17.13 39.66 16.34
CA LEU A 17 16.72 40.17 15.02
C LEU A 17 17.58 39.64 13.86
N TYR A 18 18.78 39.10 14.12
CA TYR A 18 19.59 38.47 13.07
C TYR A 18 19.29 36.99 12.85
N CYS A 19 18.61 36.31 13.78
CA CYS A 19 18.19 34.91 13.58
C CYS A 19 16.87 34.76 12.81
N ASN A 20 16.09 35.85 12.68
CA ASN A 20 14.79 35.83 11.99
C ASN A 20 14.80 36.43 10.57
N ALA A 21 15.98 36.79 10.03
CA ALA A 21 16.09 37.48 8.75
C ALA A 21 16.68 36.63 7.61
N GLN A 22 16.82 35.30 7.76
CA GLN A 22 17.36 34.43 6.69
C GLN A 22 16.43 33.35 6.14
N ASN A 23 15.15 33.29 6.52
CA ASN A 23 14.20 32.34 5.92
C ASN A 23 13.03 33.02 5.18
N LYS A 24 13.34 34.08 4.43
CA LYS A 24 12.47 34.60 3.37
C LYS A 24 13.25 34.77 2.07
N ALA A 25 13.87 33.68 1.62
CA ALA A 25 13.85 33.39 0.19
C ALA A 25 12.50 32.70 -0.06
N THR A 26 11.48 33.49 -0.38
CA THR A 26 10.37 33.03 -1.21
C THR A 26 10.94 32.69 -2.58
N ASP A 27 11.65 31.57 -2.66
CA ASP A 27 11.51 30.76 -3.85
C ASP A 27 10.19 30.03 -3.65
N THR A 28 9.14 30.63 -4.19
CA THR A 28 8.03 29.87 -4.73
C THR A 28 8.62 28.98 -5.82
N ILE A 29 9.35 27.94 -5.43
CA ILE A 29 9.55 26.79 -6.29
C ILE A 29 8.16 26.18 -6.31
N THR A 30 7.37 26.55 -7.32
CA THR A 30 6.44 25.64 -7.94
C THR A 30 7.26 24.43 -8.38
N ASN A 31 7.57 23.57 -7.41
CA ASN A 31 8.16 22.26 -7.61
C ASN A 31 7.03 21.34 -8.06
N THR A 32 6.35 21.72 -9.15
CA THR A 32 6.03 20.76 -10.20
C THR A 32 7.35 20.43 -10.90
N ALA A 33 8.33 19.91 -10.15
CA ALA A 33 9.27 18.97 -10.73
C ALA A 33 8.35 17.89 -11.31
N ALA A 34 8.33 17.74 -12.63
CA ALA A 34 7.55 16.71 -13.28
C ALA A 34 7.83 15.40 -12.53
N ILE A 35 6.85 14.94 -11.75
CA ILE A 35 7.01 13.70 -10.99
C ILE A 35 7.31 12.67 -12.05
N ASN A 36 8.48 12.04 -11.96
CA ASN A 36 8.85 10.97 -12.87
C ASN A 36 7.66 10.01 -12.88
N PRO A 37 7.05 9.70 -14.05
CA PRO A 37 5.86 8.85 -14.12
C PRO A 37 6.00 7.56 -13.31
N PHE A 38 7.22 7.02 -13.25
CA PHE A 38 7.59 5.90 -12.41
C PHE A 38 7.37 6.11 -10.91
N GLN A 39 7.78 7.27 -10.37
CA GLN A 39 7.57 7.61 -8.96
C GLN A 39 6.07 7.80 -8.65
N SER A 40 5.31 8.33 -9.60
CA SER A 40 3.87 8.49 -9.46
C SER A 40 3.19 7.12 -9.30
N MET A 41 3.51 6.15 -10.15
CA MET A 41 2.96 4.79 -10.08
C MET A 41 3.30 4.09 -8.75
N ILE A 42 4.52 4.28 -8.23
CA ILE A 42 4.91 3.73 -6.93
C ILE A 42 4.02 4.28 -5.80
N GLU A 43 3.83 5.60 -5.78
CA GLU A 43 3.04 6.23 -4.72
C GLU A 43 1.55 5.91 -4.86
N GLU A 44 1.05 5.78 -6.08
CA GLU A 44 -0.31 5.30 -6.36
C GLU A 44 -0.53 3.89 -5.82
N SER A 45 0.36 2.93 -6.14
CA SER A 45 0.33 1.57 -5.59
C SER A 45 0.28 1.58 -4.07
N LYS A 46 1.22 2.30 -3.44
CA LYS A 46 1.31 2.39 -1.98
C LYS A 46 0.06 2.99 -1.37
N ASN A 47 -0.55 3.98 -2.02
CA ASN A 47 -1.73 4.64 -1.49
C ASN A 47 -2.99 3.79 -1.67
N TYR A 48 -3.09 3.06 -2.78
CA TYR A 48 -4.19 2.14 -3.03
C TYR A 48 -4.25 1.01 -2.00
N LEU A 49 -3.10 0.45 -1.64
CA LEU A 49 -2.99 -0.67 -0.69
C LEU A 49 -3.05 -0.25 0.79
N LYS A 50 -3.16 1.05 1.10
CA LYS A 50 -3.24 1.57 2.48
C LYS A 50 -4.69 1.69 2.95
N ASN A 51 -4.83 1.87 4.27
CA ASN A 51 -6.09 2.25 4.91
C ASN A 51 -7.22 1.23 4.63
N ARG A 52 -6.92 -0.06 4.80
CA ARG A 52 -7.87 -1.15 4.71
C ARG A 52 -7.91 -1.85 6.05
N ASP A 53 -9.11 -1.98 6.60
CA ASP A 53 -9.40 -2.78 7.79
C ASP A 53 -10.11 -4.04 7.26
N LEU A 54 -9.33 -5.11 7.05
CA LEU A 54 -9.82 -6.34 6.42
C LEU A 54 -10.58 -7.24 7.41
N ASP A 55 -10.43 -6.99 8.72
CA ASP A 55 -10.95 -7.87 9.77
C ASP A 55 -11.88 -7.18 10.78
N GLY A 56 -12.13 -5.88 10.60
CA GLY A 56 -13.12 -5.09 11.34
C GLY A 56 -12.64 -4.62 12.71
N ASP A 57 -11.35 -4.70 13.03
CA ASP A 57 -10.80 -4.29 14.32
C ASP A 57 -10.52 -2.77 14.43
N LYS A 58 -10.79 -2.02 13.34
CA LYS A 58 -10.58 -0.57 13.18
C LYS A 58 -9.12 -0.14 13.12
N ILE A 59 -8.20 -1.08 12.93
CA ILE A 59 -6.78 -0.85 12.70
C ILE A 59 -6.49 -1.21 11.25
N TYR A 60 -5.72 -0.36 10.57
CA TYR A 60 -5.40 -0.64 9.17
C TYR A 60 -4.35 -1.74 9.04
N ASP A 61 -4.70 -2.73 8.21
CA ASP A 61 -3.87 -3.84 7.80
C ASP A 61 -2.86 -3.44 6.72
N LYS A 62 -1.94 -4.35 6.41
CA LYS A 62 -0.93 -4.11 5.36
C LYS A 62 -1.02 -5.19 4.29
N ILE A 63 -1.11 -4.73 3.05
CA ILE A 63 -1.04 -5.56 1.86
C ILE A 63 0.31 -5.28 1.19
N LEU A 64 1.13 -6.32 1.03
CA LEU A 64 2.45 -6.23 0.43
C LEU A 64 2.53 -7.17 -0.77
N PHE A 65 3.17 -6.72 -1.83
CA PHE A 65 3.48 -7.54 -2.99
C PHE A 65 4.97 -7.77 -3.11
N GLN A 66 5.35 -9.03 -3.34
CA GLN A 66 6.70 -9.42 -3.70
C GLN A 66 6.74 -9.82 -5.17
N TYR A 67 7.56 -9.12 -5.93
CA TYR A 67 7.93 -9.47 -7.30
C TYR A 67 9.04 -10.53 -7.28
N SER A 68 8.80 -11.69 -7.89
CA SER A 68 9.77 -12.79 -7.95
C SER A 68 10.53 -12.91 -9.28
N GLY A 69 10.24 -12.05 -10.26
CA GLY A 69 10.93 -12.02 -11.56
C GLY A 69 10.06 -12.43 -12.75
N GLY A 70 10.31 -11.82 -13.91
CA GLY A 70 9.59 -12.06 -15.18
C GLY A 70 9.25 -10.75 -15.87
N GLY A 71 9.10 -10.73 -17.21
CA GLY A 71 8.79 -9.47 -17.91
C GLY A 71 7.41 -8.88 -17.58
N HIS A 72 6.48 -9.73 -17.12
CA HIS A 72 5.06 -9.40 -16.92
C HIS A 72 4.47 -9.98 -15.62
N CYS A 73 4.97 -11.13 -15.17
CA CYS A 73 4.68 -11.80 -13.88
C CYS A 73 5.91 -11.70 -12.94
N CYS A 74 5.98 -12.23 -11.71
CA CYS A 74 5.08 -13.01 -10.87
C CYS A 74 4.97 -12.27 -9.53
N TYR A 75 3.77 -11.82 -9.19
CA TYR A 75 3.53 -11.13 -7.93
C TYR A 75 2.90 -12.09 -6.93
N THR A 76 3.44 -12.12 -5.71
CA THR A 76 2.84 -12.85 -4.58
C THR A 76 2.46 -11.88 -3.48
N MET A 77 1.31 -12.11 -2.86
CA MET A 77 0.77 -11.24 -1.83
C MET A 77 1.13 -11.72 -0.43
N THR A 78 1.50 -10.78 0.45
CA THR A 78 1.61 -10.98 1.89
C THR A 78 0.67 -10.03 2.62
N LEU A 79 -0.14 -10.57 3.53
CA LEU A 79 -1.05 -9.81 4.38
C LEU A 79 -0.49 -9.73 5.80
N TYR A 80 -0.41 -8.53 6.35
CA TYR A 80 -0.34 -8.30 7.79
C TYR A 80 -1.75 -8.02 8.29
N LEU A 81 -2.25 -8.86 9.19
CA LEU A 81 -3.49 -8.60 9.90
C LEU A 81 -3.19 -8.10 11.29
N SER A 82 -3.72 -6.93 11.61
CA SER A 82 -3.52 -6.25 12.88
C SER A 82 -4.12 -7.05 14.04
N SER A 83 -5.33 -7.60 13.88
CA SER A 83 -5.99 -8.44 14.91
C SER A 83 -5.23 -9.73 15.26
N LEU A 84 -4.41 -10.23 14.32
CA LEU A 84 -3.64 -11.47 14.48
C LEU A 84 -2.16 -11.23 14.78
N ASP A 85 -1.70 -9.98 14.69
CA ASP A 85 -0.29 -9.55 14.77
C ASP A 85 0.68 -10.47 14.01
N ARG A 86 0.34 -10.82 12.75
CA ARG A 86 1.16 -11.74 11.96
C ARG A 86 1.13 -11.45 10.46
N MET A 87 2.25 -11.80 9.81
CA MET A 87 2.38 -11.81 8.36
C MET A 87 1.98 -13.17 7.79
N ILE A 88 1.16 -13.19 6.74
CA ILE A 88 0.77 -14.39 6.01
C ILE A 88 1.10 -14.20 4.53
N THR A 89 2.08 -14.95 4.02
CA THR A 89 2.43 -14.96 2.60
C THR A 89 1.65 -16.03 1.86
N TYR A 90 0.95 -15.64 0.81
CA TYR A 90 0.19 -16.54 -0.04
C TYR A 90 0.99 -16.89 -1.29
N PRO A 91 1.01 -18.18 -1.68
CA PRO A 91 1.89 -18.63 -2.75
C PRO A 91 1.33 -18.35 -4.15
N PHE A 92 0.20 -17.65 -4.27
CA PHE A 92 -0.47 -17.50 -5.55
C PHE A 92 0.21 -16.41 -6.37
N GLU A 93 0.61 -16.77 -7.57
CA GLU A 93 1.24 -15.86 -8.51
C GLU A 93 0.17 -15.19 -9.35
N MET A 94 0.27 -13.87 -9.44
CA MET A 94 -0.60 -12.99 -10.22
C MET A 94 0.22 -12.29 -11.31
N ASP A 95 -0.39 -12.09 -12.46
CA ASP A 95 0.11 -11.28 -13.58
C ASP A 95 -0.46 -9.85 -13.53
N GLY A 96 0.05 -8.94 -14.35
CA GLY A 96 -0.58 -7.62 -14.56
C GLY A 96 -0.27 -6.58 -13.48
N GLY A 97 0.63 -6.88 -12.53
CA GLY A 97 1.25 -5.86 -11.69
C GLY A 97 2.41 -5.14 -12.40
N TYR A 98 3.02 -4.19 -11.72
CA TYR A 98 4.24 -3.48 -12.14
C TYR A 98 5.31 -3.62 -11.06
N LEU A 99 6.55 -3.18 -11.34
CA LEU A 99 7.75 -3.44 -10.52
C LEU A 99 7.61 -3.15 -9.00
N PHE A 100 6.58 -2.41 -8.58
CA PHE A 100 6.32 -2.02 -7.18
C PHE A 100 4.99 -2.48 -6.61
N GLY A 101 4.25 -3.32 -7.33
CA GLY A 101 3.01 -3.92 -6.86
C GLY A 101 1.86 -3.72 -7.83
N VAL A 102 0.72 -3.34 -7.27
CA VAL A 102 -0.57 -3.22 -7.97
C VAL A 102 -1.26 -1.94 -7.54
N ASP A 103 -2.19 -1.46 -8.35
CA ASP A 103 -3.15 -0.41 -8.03
C ASP A 103 -4.55 -0.84 -8.49
N GLY A 104 -5.53 0.06 -8.32
CA GLY A 104 -6.89 -0.14 -8.78
C GLY A 104 -7.10 0.07 -10.28
N SER A 105 -6.03 0.25 -11.08
CA SER A 105 -6.17 0.54 -12.52
C SER A 105 -6.55 -0.70 -13.35
N ASN A 106 -6.35 -1.90 -12.80
CA ASN A 106 -6.63 -3.15 -13.49
C ASN A 106 -7.50 -4.12 -12.66
N PRO A 107 -8.79 -3.77 -12.48
CA PRO A 107 -9.70 -4.50 -11.61
C PRO A 107 -10.00 -5.93 -12.08
N GLU A 108 -9.66 -6.29 -13.33
CA GLU A 108 -9.82 -7.64 -13.86
C GLU A 108 -8.77 -8.64 -13.31
N HIS A 109 -7.64 -8.14 -12.79
CA HIS A 109 -6.59 -8.97 -12.17
C HIS A 109 -6.45 -8.76 -10.67
N PHE A 110 -6.67 -7.53 -10.18
CA PHE A 110 -6.58 -7.23 -8.75
C PHE A 110 -7.51 -6.09 -8.37
N TYR A 111 -8.34 -6.31 -7.36
CA TYR A 111 -9.22 -5.27 -6.85
C TYR A 111 -9.54 -5.48 -5.38
N ILE A 112 -9.85 -4.41 -4.67
CA ILE A 112 -10.23 -4.45 -3.26
C ILE A 112 -11.57 -3.75 -3.13
N ASP A 113 -12.59 -4.48 -2.73
CA ASP A 113 -13.96 -3.99 -2.59
C ASP A 113 -14.71 -4.81 -1.54
N ASP A 114 -15.87 -4.32 -1.10
CA ASP A 114 -16.81 -5.08 -0.26
C ASP A 114 -17.70 -5.94 -1.19
N TYR A 115 -17.28 -7.18 -1.42
CA TYR A 115 -17.89 -8.11 -2.38
C TYR A 115 -19.10 -8.85 -1.83
N ASP A 116 -19.28 -8.91 -0.51
CA ASP A 116 -20.46 -9.53 0.11
C ASP A 116 -21.31 -8.59 1.00
N ASP A 117 -21.10 -7.27 0.86
CA ASP A 117 -21.86 -6.18 1.46
C ASP A 117 -21.89 -6.23 3.00
N ASP A 118 -20.82 -6.73 3.63
CA ASP A 118 -20.71 -6.87 5.09
C ASP A 118 -20.06 -5.65 5.78
N GLY A 119 -19.57 -4.70 4.99
CA GLY A 119 -18.92 -3.48 5.42
C GLY A 119 -17.40 -3.59 5.57
N LEU A 120 -16.81 -4.76 5.31
CA LEU A 120 -15.37 -5.00 5.25
C LEU A 120 -14.93 -5.20 3.79
N PRO A 121 -13.68 -4.87 3.44
CA PRO A 121 -13.18 -5.10 2.10
C PRO A 121 -12.55 -6.49 1.95
N GLU A 122 -12.90 -7.20 0.87
CA GLU A 122 -12.21 -8.39 0.38
C GLU A 122 -11.19 -8.03 -0.70
N ILE A 123 -10.25 -8.94 -0.91
CA ILE A 123 -9.26 -8.81 -1.98
C ILE A 123 -9.59 -9.80 -3.09
N PHE A 124 -9.92 -9.29 -4.27
CA PHE A 124 -9.99 -10.05 -5.50
C PHE A 124 -8.62 -10.19 -6.14
N MET A 125 -8.29 -11.41 -6.61
CA MET A 125 -7.07 -11.67 -7.36
C MET A 125 -7.27 -12.72 -8.44
N GLU A 126 -6.78 -12.46 -9.66
CA GLU A 126 -6.61 -13.46 -10.71
C GLU A 126 -5.24 -14.14 -10.59
N ILE A 127 -5.22 -15.46 -10.44
CA ILE A 127 -4.01 -16.23 -10.15
C ILE A 127 -3.63 -17.19 -11.26
N SER A 128 -2.40 -17.68 -11.24
CA SER A 128 -1.87 -18.64 -12.21
C SER A 128 -2.02 -18.16 -13.65
N THR A 129 -1.71 -16.88 -13.86
CA THR A 129 -1.66 -16.23 -15.18
C THR A 129 -0.23 -15.79 -15.51
N TYR A 130 0.11 -15.81 -16.80
CA TYR A 130 1.36 -15.26 -17.31
C TYR A 130 1.12 -14.74 -18.72
N ASN A 131 1.48 -13.48 -18.96
CA ASN A 131 1.22 -12.78 -20.21
C ASN A 131 -0.26 -12.84 -20.64
N GLY A 132 -1.17 -12.72 -19.66
CA GLY A 132 -2.63 -12.83 -19.86
C GLY A 132 -3.15 -14.25 -20.13
N GLU A 133 -2.29 -15.27 -20.21
CA GLU A 133 -2.68 -16.65 -20.41
C GLU A 133 -2.86 -17.39 -19.09
N LYS A 134 -3.93 -18.20 -18.97
CA LYS A 134 -4.21 -19.02 -17.79
C LYS A 134 -3.47 -20.35 -17.85
N TYR A 135 -2.74 -20.65 -16.78
CA TYR A 135 -2.01 -21.91 -16.61
C TYR A 135 -2.76 -22.88 -15.69
N PRO A 136 -2.52 -24.19 -15.77
CA PRO A 136 -3.18 -25.13 -14.85
C PRO A 136 -2.94 -24.76 -13.38
N LEU A 137 -4.04 -24.64 -12.61
CA LEU A 137 -3.97 -24.36 -11.18
C LEU A 137 -3.14 -25.42 -10.45
N ASN A 138 -2.31 -24.96 -9.51
CA ASN A 138 -1.48 -25.85 -8.70
C ASN A 138 -2.35 -26.76 -7.82
N LYS A 139 -2.26 -28.08 -8.02
CA LYS A 139 -3.03 -29.08 -7.26
C LYS A 139 -2.83 -28.99 -5.74
N LYS A 140 -1.66 -28.54 -5.27
CA LYS A 140 -1.40 -28.33 -3.83
C LYS A 140 -2.21 -27.16 -3.29
N TRP A 141 -2.41 -26.10 -4.07
CA TRP A 141 -3.22 -24.95 -3.67
C TRP A 141 -4.69 -25.33 -3.63
N ILE A 142 -5.21 -25.99 -4.67
CA ILE A 142 -6.58 -26.52 -4.68
C ILE A 142 -6.83 -27.40 -3.45
N LYS A 143 -5.91 -28.33 -3.14
CA LYS A 143 -6.04 -29.20 -1.97
C LYS A 143 -6.01 -28.44 -0.64
N LYS A 144 -5.20 -27.38 -0.54
CA LYS A 144 -5.00 -26.62 0.71
C LYS A 144 -6.10 -25.60 0.96
N TYR A 145 -6.55 -24.91 -0.07
CA TYR A 145 -7.43 -23.73 0.04
C TYR A 145 -8.84 -23.97 -0.54
N GLY A 146 -9.02 -24.98 -1.39
CA GLY A 146 -10.35 -25.42 -1.85
C GLY A 146 -10.93 -24.70 -3.07
N PHE A 147 -10.32 -23.61 -3.53
CA PHE A 147 -10.72 -22.93 -4.77
C PHE A 147 -10.48 -23.79 -6.02
N LYS A 148 -11.25 -23.52 -7.08
CA LYS A 148 -11.23 -24.30 -8.33
C LYS A 148 -11.05 -23.44 -9.58
N THR A 149 -11.08 -22.13 -9.44
CA THR A 149 -10.98 -21.18 -10.54
C THR A 149 -9.72 -20.32 -10.41
N HIS A 150 -9.46 -19.53 -11.44
CA HIS A 150 -8.38 -18.55 -11.47
C HIS A 150 -8.72 -17.27 -10.69
N TYR A 151 -9.97 -17.09 -10.30
CA TYR A 151 -10.46 -15.88 -9.68
C TYR A 151 -10.78 -16.19 -8.23
N ILE A 152 -10.03 -15.58 -7.32
CA ILE A 152 -10.17 -15.85 -5.89
C ILE A 152 -10.48 -14.57 -5.11
N LEU A 153 -11.21 -14.74 -4.02
CA LEU A 153 -11.39 -13.72 -2.98
C LEU A 153 -10.64 -14.13 -1.72
N PHE A 154 -9.96 -13.17 -1.10
CA PHE A 154 -9.49 -13.25 0.28
C PHE A 154 -10.48 -12.49 1.16
N ASP A 155 -10.98 -13.18 2.16
CA ASP A 155 -12.10 -12.72 2.98
C ASP A 155 -11.82 -13.10 4.44
N PHE A 156 -12.07 -12.20 5.38
CA PHE A 156 -11.87 -12.45 6.80
C PHE A 156 -13.16 -12.92 7.48
N LEU A 157 -13.30 -14.22 7.62
CA LEU A 157 -14.46 -14.84 8.27
C LEU A 157 -14.04 -15.55 9.55
N GLU A 158 -14.74 -15.27 10.65
CA GLU A 158 -14.59 -15.98 11.93
C GLU A 158 -13.13 -15.98 12.46
N GLY A 159 -12.42 -14.86 12.35
CA GLY A 159 -11.07 -14.73 12.91
C GLY A 159 -9.95 -15.31 12.01
N LYS A 160 -10.24 -15.61 10.74
CA LYS A 160 -9.27 -16.18 9.80
C LYS A 160 -9.53 -15.68 8.38
N ILE A 161 -8.46 -15.58 7.59
CA ILE A 161 -8.58 -15.42 6.15
C ILE A 161 -9.04 -16.74 5.52
N VAL A 162 -10.15 -16.67 4.82
CA VAL A 162 -10.70 -17.68 3.92
C VAL A 162 -10.36 -17.28 2.49
N ILE A 163 -10.03 -18.27 1.66
CA ILE A 163 -9.82 -18.08 0.23
C ILE A 163 -10.90 -18.85 -0.50
N LYS A 164 -11.74 -18.15 -1.25
CA LYS A 164 -12.91 -18.71 -1.96
C LYS A 164 -12.84 -18.38 -3.45
N ASP A 165 -13.53 -19.17 -4.28
CA ASP A 165 -13.73 -18.80 -5.69
C ASP A 165 -14.57 -17.52 -5.75
N TYR A 166 -14.13 -16.56 -6.57
CA TYR A 166 -14.95 -15.40 -6.93
C TYR A 166 -16.07 -15.86 -7.86
N LYS A 167 -17.32 -15.56 -7.50
CA LYS A 167 -18.49 -15.84 -8.32
C LYS A 167 -19.02 -14.51 -8.84
N GLN A 168 -18.99 -14.36 -10.16
CA GLN A 168 -19.77 -13.32 -10.86
C GLN A 168 -21.26 -13.65 -10.83
#